data_AF-A0A2J0KQF3-F1
#
_entry.id   AF-A0A2J0KQF3-F1
#
_cell.length_a   1.000
_cell.length_b   1.000
_cell.length_c   1.000
_cell.angle_alpha   90.00
_cell.angle_beta   90.00
_cell.angle_gamma   90.00
#
_symmetry.space_group_name_H-M   'P 1'
#
loop_
_entity.id
_entity.type
_entity.pdbx_description
1 polymer ?
#
loop_
_entity_poly.entity_id
_entity_poly.type
_entity_poly.pdbx_seq_one_letter_code
_entity_poly.pdbx_strand_id
1 'polypeptide(L)'
;MAEKRTYRDRADYLKKAVAKRRRKIKEFAVSYKGGRCEICGYSKSVGALDLHHRDPKTKDFGIAARGYTRSWEAVRKEADKCVLVCANCHREIEAGITQLPDVSPVEK
;
A
#
# COMPACT_ATOMS: atom_id res chain seq x y z
N MET A 1 -40.67 6.63 -7.69
CA MET A 1 -40.40 6.95 -6.27
C MET A 1 -38.98 6.51 -5.96
N ALA A 2 -38.11 7.40 -5.49
CA ALA A 2 -36.73 7.02 -5.16
C ALA A 2 -36.75 6.14 -3.91
N GLU A 3 -36.25 4.91 -4.03
CA GLU A 3 -36.14 3.93 -2.96
C GLU A 3 -35.37 4.55 -1.78
N LYS A 4 -36.04 4.72 -0.64
CA LYS A 4 -35.45 5.39 0.53
C LYS A 4 -34.55 4.41 1.27
N ARG A 5 -33.23 4.64 1.23
CA ARG A 5 -32.24 3.84 1.97
C ARG A 5 -32.56 3.81 3.47
N THR A 6 -32.53 2.63 4.07
CA THR A 6 -32.65 2.47 5.52
C THR A 6 -31.31 2.71 6.23
N TYR A 7 -31.34 2.93 7.54
CA TYR A 7 -30.11 3.06 8.35
C TYR A 7 -29.20 1.83 8.25
N ARG A 8 -29.77 0.62 8.06
CA ARG A 8 -29.03 -0.63 7.87
C ARG A 8 -28.26 -0.65 6.53
N ASP A 9 -28.85 -0.08 5.48
CA ASP A 9 -28.20 0.06 4.16
C ASP A 9 -27.04 1.07 4.18
N ARG A 10 -27.09 2.05 5.09
CA ARG A 10 -26.02 3.05 5.26
C ARG A 10 -24.72 2.39 5.72
N ALA A 11 -24.78 1.41 6.62
CA ALA A 11 -23.58 0.73 7.13
C ALA A 11 -22.88 -0.08 6.03
N ASP A 12 -23.62 -0.82 5.22
CA ASP A 12 -23.07 -1.58 4.09
C ASP A 12 -22.48 -0.66 3.02
N TYR A 13 -23.20 0.42 2.67
CA TYR A 13 -22.72 1.44 1.75
C TYR A 13 -21.39 2.05 2.21
N LEU A 14 -21.28 2.43 3.48
CA LEU A 14 -20.04 3.00 4.04
C LEU A 14 -18.90 1.99 4.01
N LYS A 15 -19.13 0.72 4.33
CA LYS A 15 -18.11 -0.34 4.23
C LYS A 15 -17.59 -0.49 2.79
N LYS A 16 -18.49 -0.54 1.81
CA LYS A 16 -18.15 -0.60 0.38
C LYS A 16 -17.38 0.65 -0.08
N ALA A 17 -17.80 1.84 0.34
CA ALA A 17 -17.13 3.09 0.02
C ALA A 17 -15.69 3.14 0.58
N VAL A 18 -15.49 2.72 1.84
CA VAL A 18 -14.17 2.64 2.47
C VAL A 18 -13.28 1.63 1.74
N ALA A 19 -13.80 0.44 1.42
CA ALA A 19 -13.06 -0.56 0.66
C ALA A 19 -12.64 -0.04 -0.72
N LYS A 20 -13.54 0.63 -1.45
CA LYS A 20 -13.26 1.25 -2.75
C LYS A 20 -12.17 2.33 -2.63
N ARG A 21 -12.23 3.19 -1.61
CA ARG A 21 -11.23 4.22 -1.35
C ARG A 21 -9.85 3.61 -1.06
N ARG A 22 -9.79 2.57 -0.23
CA ARG A 22 -8.53 1.88 0.11
C ARG A 22 -7.87 1.26 -1.12
N ARG A 23 -8.64 0.59 -1.99
CA ARG A 23 -8.14 0.03 -3.25
C ARG A 23 -7.54 1.12 -4.14
N LYS A 24 -8.26 2.23 -4.32
CA LYS A 24 -7.79 3.36 -5.14
C LYS A 24 -6.49 3.97 -4.62
N ILE A 25 -6.36 4.15 -3.31
CA ILE A 25 -5.11 4.67 -2.72
C ILE A 25 -3.97 3.64 -2.87
N LYS A 26 -4.24 2.34 -2.67
CA LYS A 26 -3.24 1.29 -2.87
C LYS A 26 -2.73 1.29 -4.33
N GLU A 27 -3.62 1.38 -5.30
CA GLU A 27 -3.27 1.49 -6.72
C GLU A 27 -2.35 2.70 -7.00
N PHE A 28 -2.68 3.86 -6.45
CA PHE A 28 -1.81 5.04 -6.59
C PHE A 28 -0.45 4.85 -5.92
N ALA A 29 -0.39 4.25 -4.73
CA ALA A 29 0.87 4.02 -4.03
C ALA A 29 1.77 3.03 -4.78
N VAL A 30 1.17 1.95 -5.31
CA VAL A 30 1.86 0.96 -6.15
C VAL A 30 2.36 1.60 -7.45
N SER A 31 1.52 2.38 -8.13
CA SER A 31 1.92 3.09 -9.35
C SER A 31 3.03 4.11 -9.10
N TYR A 32 2.96 4.85 -7.98
CA TYR A 32 3.98 5.82 -7.57
C TYR A 32 5.35 5.17 -7.33
N LYS A 33 5.38 3.92 -6.84
CA LYS A 33 6.61 3.15 -6.63
C LYS A 33 7.05 2.29 -7.82
N GLY A 34 6.47 2.51 -8.99
CA GLY A 34 6.89 1.84 -10.23
C GLY A 34 6.15 0.56 -10.58
N GLY A 35 5.12 0.17 -9.81
CA GLY A 35 4.15 -0.86 -10.21
C GLY A 35 4.65 -2.30 -10.19
N ARG A 36 5.87 -2.54 -9.69
CA ARG A 36 6.50 -3.87 -9.62
C ARG A 36 7.27 -4.04 -8.33
N CYS A 37 7.41 -5.30 -7.90
CA CYS A 37 8.31 -5.66 -6.81
C CYS A 37 9.75 -5.24 -7.17
N GLU A 38 10.40 -4.47 -6.31
CA GLU A 38 11.78 -4.02 -6.49
C GLU A 38 12.81 -5.16 -6.36
N ILE A 39 12.41 -6.29 -5.77
CA ILE A 39 13.29 -7.46 -5.57
C ILE A 39 13.16 -8.45 -6.74
N CYS A 40 11.94 -8.94 -7.00
CA CYS A 40 11.71 -10.03 -7.97
C CYS A 40 10.99 -9.58 -9.26
N GLY A 41 10.64 -8.30 -9.39
CA GLY A 41 9.98 -7.76 -10.58
C GLY A 41 8.49 -8.11 -10.74
N TYR A 42 7.87 -8.80 -9.78
CA TYR A 42 6.45 -9.16 -9.83
C TYR A 42 5.55 -7.94 -10.05
N SER A 43 4.71 -7.95 -11.08
CA SER A 43 3.80 -6.85 -11.46
C SER A 43 2.40 -7.31 -11.87
N LYS A 44 2.07 -8.60 -11.66
CA LYS A 44 0.82 -9.20 -12.15
C LYS A 44 -0.42 -8.74 -11.38
N SER A 45 -0.29 -8.45 -10.10
CA SER A 45 -1.42 -8.06 -9.24
C SER A 45 -1.02 -6.99 -8.23
N VAL A 46 -1.70 -5.85 -8.28
CA VAL A 46 -1.61 -4.77 -7.28
C VAL A 46 -1.95 -5.29 -5.89
N GLY A 47 -2.88 -6.24 -5.78
CA GLY A 47 -3.30 -6.81 -4.50
C GLY A 47 -2.19 -7.56 -3.77
N ALA A 48 -1.28 -8.20 -4.53
CA ALA A 48 -0.15 -8.98 -4.01
C ALA A 48 1.13 -8.16 -3.84
N LEU A 49 1.09 -6.85 -4.10
CA LEU A 49 2.16 -5.91 -3.83
C LEU A 49 1.87 -5.17 -2.53
N ASP A 50 2.89 -5.02 -1.68
CA ASP A 50 2.82 -4.33 -0.40
C ASP A 50 4.04 -3.43 -0.21
N LEU A 51 3.88 -2.42 0.64
CA LEU A 51 4.93 -1.45 0.94
C LEU A 51 5.64 -1.89 2.21
N HIS A 52 6.92 -2.23 2.08
CA HIS A 52 7.78 -2.58 3.20
C HIS A 52 8.60 -1.36 3.62
N HIS A 53 8.61 -1.02 4.89
CA HIS A 53 9.42 0.07 5.42
C HIS A 53 10.90 -0.28 5.37
N ARG A 54 11.75 0.60 4.84
CA ARG A 54 13.21 0.39 4.85
C ARG A 54 13.77 0.37 6.29
N ASP A 55 13.29 1.28 7.12
CA ASP A 55 13.59 1.30 8.54
C ASP A 55 12.26 1.32 9.33
N PRO A 56 11.93 0.25 10.08
CA PRO A 56 10.72 0.19 10.88
C PRO A 56 10.65 1.26 11.98
N LYS A 57 11.75 1.94 12.33
CA LYS A 57 11.78 3.05 13.29
C LYS A 57 11.37 4.40 12.68
N THR A 58 11.40 4.53 11.35
CA THR A 58 11.09 5.79 10.65
C THR A 58 9.63 5.93 10.23
N LYS A 59 8.81 4.90 10.50
CA LYS A 59 7.40 4.87 10.10
C LYS A 59 6.55 5.80 10.95
N ASP A 60 5.75 6.63 10.31
CA ASP A 60 4.68 7.38 11.00
C ASP A 60 3.45 6.49 11.19
N PHE A 61 3.19 5.56 10.26
CA PHE A 61 2.08 4.62 10.32
C PHE A 61 2.29 3.42 9.38
N GLY A 62 1.67 2.28 9.69
CA GLY A 62 1.71 1.13 8.79
C GLY A 62 0.89 1.36 7.51
N ILE A 63 1.50 1.25 6.33
CA ILE A 63 0.80 1.29 5.03
C ILE A 63 0.14 -0.07 4.74
N ALA A 64 -0.76 -0.47 5.63
CA ALA A 64 -1.67 -1.60 5.44
C ALA A 64 -3.09 -1.09 5.14
N ALA A 65 -4.09 -1.97 5.22
CA ALA A 65 -5.50 -1.61 5.01
C ALA A 65 -5.98 -0.41 5.85
N ARG A 66 -5.38 -0.15 7.02
CA ARG A 66 -5.69 1.02 7.88
C ARG A 66 -4.90 2.29 7.52
N GLY A 67 -3.74 2.18 6.85
CA GLY A 67 -2.98 3.34 6.38
C GLY A 67 -3.66 4.04 5.20
N TYR A 68 -4.34 3.26 4.33
CA TYR A 68 -5.03 3.75 3.13
C TYR A 68 -6.33 4.53 3.38
N THR A 69 -6.70 4.79 4.64
CA THR A 69 -7.79 5.70 4.98
C THR A 69 -7.33 7.15 5.16
N ARG A 70 -6.02 7.43 5.08
CA ARG A 70 -5.47 8.79 5.15
C ARG A 70 -5.50 9.51 3.80
N SER A 71 -5.16 10.80 3.81
CA SER A 71 -5.01 11.59 2.60
C SER A 71 -3.92 10.99 1.70
N TRP A 72 -4.05 11.21 0.40
CA TRP A 72 -3.05 10.75 -0.57
C TRP A 72 -1.66 11.33 -0.25
N GLU A 73 -1.58 12.59 0.16
CA GLU A 73 -0.31 13.23 0.52
C GLU A 73 0.38 12.56 1.71
N ALA A 74 -0.37 12.18 2.75
CA ALA A 74 0.19 11.45 3.88
C ALA A 74 0.69 10.07 3.45
N VAL A 75 -0.10 9.36 2.62
CA VAL A 75 0.29 8.06 2.08
C VAL A 75 1.51 8.16 1.18
N ARG A 76 1.63 9.21 0.37
CA ARG A 76 2.79 9.46 -0.49
C ARG A 76 4.06 9.66 0.35
N LYS A 77 4.02 10.53 1.37
CA LYS A 77 5.15 10.77 2.27
C LYS A 77 5.63 9.50 2.97
N GLU A 78 4.69 8.66 3.40
CA GLU A 78 5.03 7.38 4.01
C GLU A 78 5.55 6.39 2.96
N ALA A 79 4.95 6.36 1.77
CA ALA A 79 5.40 5.52 0.67
C ALA A 79 6.84 5.86 0.30
N ASP A 80 7.24 7.14 0.29
CA ASP A 80 8.64 7.54 0.04
C ASP A 80 9.65 6.79 0.92
N LYS A 81 9.31 6.51 2.18
CA LYS A 81 10.12 5.74 3.14
C LYS A 81 10.06 4.22 2.96
N CYS A 82 9.18 3.74 2.09
CA CYS A 82 8.95 2.32 1.84
C CYS A 82 9.55 1.87 0.50
N VAL A 83 9.77 0.57 0.37
CA VAL A 83 10.01 -0.13 -0.90
C VAL A 83 8.77 -0.93 -1.30
N LEU A 84 8.55 -1.07 -2.60
CA LEU A 84 7.46 -1.87 -3.14
C LEU A 84 7.92 -3.32 -3.33
N VAL A 85 7.31 -4.24 -2.60
CA VAL A 85 7.66 -5.67 -2.66
C VAL A 85 6.41 -6.52 -2.83
N CYS A 86 6.54 -7.73 -3.38
CA CYS A 86 5.42 -8.67 -3.39
C CYS A 86 5.27 -9.36 -2.03
N ALA A 87 4.10 -9.95 -1.78
CA ALA A 87 3.79 -10.63 -0.52
C ALA A 87 4.81 -11.73 -0.15
N ASN A 88 5.41 -12.39 -1.14
CA ASN A 88 6.45 -13.40 -0.90
C ASN A 88 7.75 -12.73 -0.43
N CYS A 89 8.28 -11.78 -1.20
CA CYS A 89 9.51 -11.07 -0.83
C CYS A 89 9.34 -10.30 0.48
N HIS A 90 8.15 -9.78 0.78
CA HIS A 90 7.85 -9.16 2.07
C HIS A 90 8.08 -10.14 3.23
N ARG A 91 7.57 -11.37 3.11
CA ARG A 91 7.76 -12.42 4.13
C ARG A 91 9.20 -12.92 4.17
N GLU A 92 9.88 -13.00 3.04
CA GLU A 92 11.30 -13.36 2.98
C GLU A 92 12.17 -12.32 3.69
N ILE A 93 11.86 -11.03 3.56
CA ILE A 93 12.55 -9.96 4.30
C ILE A 93 12.31 -10.10 5.80
N GLU A 94 11.06 -10.30 6.23
CA GLU A 94 10.73 -10.51 7.66
C GLU A 94 11.42 -11.75 8.25
N ALA A 95 11.61 -12.80 7.43
CA ALA A 95 12.32 -14.00 7.80
C ALA A 95 13.85 -13.90 7.68
N GLY A 96 14.38 -12.77 7.18
CA GLY A 96 15.81 -12.57 6.94
C GLY A 96 16.41 -13.38 5.77
N ILE A 97 15.55 -13.98 4.93
CA ILE A 97 15.95 -14.78 3.75
C ILE A 97 16.38 -13.87 2.61
N THR A 98 15.75 -12.71 2.46
CA THR A 98 16.02 -11.77 1.37
C THR A 98 16.33 -10.38 1.91
N GLN A 99 17.30 -9.72 1.27
CA GLN A 99 17.73 -8.38 1.61
C GLN A 99 16.97 -7.33 0.79
N LEU A 100 16.79 -6.14 1.37
CA LEU A 100 16.23 -5.01 0.65
C LEU A 100 17.18 -4.58 -0.46
N PRO A 101 16.67 -4.14 -1.62
CA PRO A 101 17.53 -3.59 -2.66
C PRO A 101 18.18 -2.31 -2.11
N ASP A 102 19.52 -2.28 -2.10
CA ASP A 102 20.30 -1.12 -1.67
C ASP A 102 20.18 -0.02 -2.73
N VAL A 103 19.19 0.85 -2.55
CA VAL A 103 19.02 2.01 -3.44
C VAL A 103 19.92 3.11 -2.91
N SER A 104 21.21 3.01 -3.24
CA SER A 104 22.11 4.16 -3.25
C SER A 104 21.42 5.29 -4.04
N PRO A 105 21.31 6.50 -3.49
CA PRO A 105 20.69 7.60 -4.20
C PRO A 105 21.55 7.88 -5.44
N VAL A 106 21.03 7.55 -6.62
CA VAL A 106 21.60 8.09 -7.86
C VAL A 106 21.29 9.58 -7.82
N GLU A 107 22.28 10.35 -7.38
CA GLU A 107 22.31 11.81 -7.47
C GLU A 107 21.90 12.21 -8.89
N LYS A 108 20.88 13.07 -8.99
CA LYS A 108 20.57 13.80 -10.21
C LYS A 108 21.09 15.22 -10.06
#